data_AF-A0A4Z2J8P7-F1
#
_entry.id   AF-A0A4Z2J8P7-F1
#
_cell.length_a   1.000
_cell.length_b   1.000
_cell.length_c   1.000
_cell.angle_alpha   90.00
_cell.angle_beta   90.00
_cell.angle_gamma   90.00
#
_symmetry.space_group_name_H-M   'P 1'
#
loop_
_entity.id
_entity.type
_entity.pdbx_description
1 polymer ?
#
loop_
_entity_poly.entity_id
_entity_poly.type
_entity_poly.pdbx_seq_one_letter_code
_entity_poly.pdbx_strand_id
1 'polypeptide(L)'
;MLHGYFSFAFSCLIIVIVFEGFLTTCTEYCTSPTHLVQTSTDSRILFRFILPSVSSQSDLEEFNEELELKQRGIAQLHEREKTLTAAFQASLGKENKFEEFLTKVFKKKIKRIKIEEQTGSEEEEEDSDEDDDWDDDYDEGTEDGGAALDDNHCPPGCEPELFENTLQLRERRLDLEELLIEEKKSAEVLKKECDTLVKKEKSMKTSRKAAEDDLELINREKQQKMNELDVVVPLRLHQIKFVLNGLVPSDLSPALVLGMTELDRLQKRIKQLHAEKSQQKDLYCEARKHHVRLVHDRRVMDANIEVLEKNCKELMMLKFGRLVNLETLQALSGNRMLEELKQQKFLRELADAKEIKHWDMKVEEAHRALMEVTRCNTELLLRMTNLLDQKKELENKLNARQKKMGRQFQDNRRRADQEEIRRLVGRVKTQSQQAEALRREIGLLSRQGGQVLPPGRAPLPPLAPLPTLRGHTHTRLLSRQGGCILPPGPPPLTPLSATPTPANKD
;
A
#
# COMPACT_ATOMS: atom_id res chain seq x y z
N MET A 1 -12.96 31.11 9.38
CA MET A 1 -14.15 30.86 8.53
C MET A 1 -14.05 31.45 7.12
N LEU A 2 -13.97 32.77 6.92
CA LEU A 2 -13.91 33.35 5.55
C LEU A 2 -12.68 32.94 4.72
N HIS A 3 -11.55 32.65 5.36
CA HIS A 3 -10.31 32.25 4.68
C HIS A 3 -10.33 30.78 4.18
N GLY A 4 -10.99 29.88 4.92
CA GLY A 4 -11.19 28.47 4.54
C GLY A 4 -12.17 28.33 3.37
N TYR A 5 -13.27 29.08 3.40
CA TYR A 5 -14.21 29.16 2.27
C TYR A 5 -13.57 29.73 1.00
N PHE A 6 -12.67 30.71 1.13
CA PHE A 6 -11.92 31.22 -0.01
C PHE A 6 -10.95 30.17 -0.56
N SER A 7 -10.27 29.40 0.29
CA SER A 7 -9.34 28.35 -0.13
C SER A 7 -10.06 27.16 -0.79
N PHE A 8 -11.22 26.76 -0.24
CA PHE A 8 -12.10 25.75 -0.82
C PHE A 8 -12.70 26.21 -2.15
N ALA A 9 -13.17 27.45 -2.24
CA ALA A 9 -13.67 28.02 -3.48
C ALA A 9 -12.56 28.18 -4.52
N PHE A 10 -11.34 28.58 -4.14
CA PHE A 10 -10.20 28.68 -5.05
C PHE A 10 -9.73 27.30 -5.53
N SER A 11 -9.71 26.30 -4.65
CA SER A 11 -9.34 24.92 -5.01
C SER A 11 -10.40 24.30 -5.92
N CYS A 12 -11.69 24.49 -5.61
CA CYS A 12 -12.78 24.07 -6.49
C CYS A 12 -12.76 24.83 -7.83
N LEU A 13 -12.46 26.13 -7.84
CA LEU A 13 -12.36 26.93 -9.07
C LEU A 13 -11.15 26.54 -9.91
N ILE A 14 -10.00 26.24 -9.30
CA ILE A 14 -8.82 25.71 -10.00
C ILE A 14 -9.15 24.31 -10.56
N ILE A 15 -9.84 23.46 -9.80
CA ILE A 15 -10.26 22.14 -10.29
C ILE A 15 -11.24 22.28 -11.46
N VAL A 16 -12.23 23.19 -11.38
CA VAL A 16 -13.18 23.45 -12.47
C VAL A 16 -12.50 24.08 -13.68
N ILE A 17 -11.52 24.98 -13.51
CA ILE A 17 -10.74 25.57 -14.61
C ILE A 17 -9.80 24.53 -15.23
N VAL A 18 -9.22 23.63 -14.43
CA VAL A 18 -8.46 22.48 -14.93
C VAL A 18 -9.39 21.50 -15.64
N PHE A 19 -10.62 21.28 -15.15
CA PHE A 19 -11.61 20.40 -15.77
C PHE A 19 -12.17 20.98 -17.07
N GLU A 20 -12.49 22.27 -17.12
CA GLU A 20 -12.87 22.98 -18.35
C GLU A 20 -11.68 23.07 -19.30
N GLY A 21 -10.47 23.38 -18.84
CA GLY A 21 -9.27 23.38 -19.67
C GLY A 21 -8.96 22.00 -20.26
N PHE A 22 -9.17 20.93 -19.50
CA PHE A 22 -8.99 19.54 -19.93
C PHE A 22 -10.11 19.10 -20.88
N LEU A 23 -11.38 19.45 -20.60
CA LEU A 23 -12.51 19.18 -21.49
C LEU A 23 -12.41 19.96 -22.80
N THR A 24 -11.99 21.22 -22.77
CA THR A 24 -11.87 22.09 -23.96
C THR A 24 -10.68 21.71 -24.83
N THR A 25 -9.57 21.25 -24.23
CA THR A 25 -8.46 20.67 -24.98
C THR A 25 -8.76 19.25 -25.48
N CYS A 26 -9.61 18.48 -24.79
CA CYS A 26 -10.04 17.17 -25.27
C CYS A 26 -11.08 17.26 -26.40
N THR A 27 -11.97 18.25 -26.42
CA THR A 27 -12.95 18.42 -27.52
C THR A 27 -12.31 18.85 -28.85
N GLU A 28 -11.18 19.56 -28.83
CA GLU A 28 -10.43 19.91 -30.05
C GLU A 28 -9.51 18.78 -30.57
N TYR A 29 -9.17 17.77 -29.76
CA TYR A 29 -8.24 16.69 -30.13
C TYR A 29 -8.86 15.28 -30.28
N CYS A 30 -10.16 15.09 -30.00
CA CYS A 30 -10.78 13.76 -30.05
C CYS A 30 -11.39 13.41 -31.41
N THR A 31 -10.60 12.82 -32.32
CA THR A 31 -11.13 12.12 -33.52
C THR A 31 -11.19 10.60 -33.36
N SER A 32 -10.75 10.05 -32.22
CA SER A 32 -10.72 8.60 -31.96
C SER A 32 -11.57 8.19 -30.74
N PRO A 33 -12.51 7.23 -30.88
CA PRO A 33 -13.44 6.83 -29.80
C PRO A 33 -12.76 6.20 -28.58
N THR A 34 -11.51 5.76 -28.69
CA THR A 34 -10.71 5.19 -27.59
C THR A 34 -10.24 6.22 -26.56
N HIS A 35 -10.05 7.49 -26.95
CA HIS A 35 -9.68 8.57 -26.03
C HIS A 35 -10.87 9.00 -25.16
N LEU A 36 -12.09 8.97 -25.72
CA LEU A 36 -13.32 9.32 -25.03
C LEU A 36 -13.65 8.37 -23.86
N VAL A 37 -13.32 7.08 -24.01
CA VAL A 37 -13.52 6.05 -22.97
C VAL A 37 -12.53 6.26 -21.82
N GLN A 38 -11.29 6.62 -22.14
CA GLN A 38 -10.22 6.82 -21.16
C GLN A 38 -10.45 8.09 -20.32
N THR A 39 -10.87 9.19 -20.96
CA THR A 39 -11.30 10.40 -20.25
C THR A 39 -12.52 10.17 -19.37
N SER A 40 -13.44 9.26 -19.76
CA SER A 40 -14.61 8.91 -18.96
C SER A 40 -14.26 8.07 -17.73
N THR A 41 -13.32 7.13 -17.84
CA THR A 41 -12.83 6.35 -16.69
C THR A 41 -12.03 7.20 -15.71
N ASP A 42 -11.17 8.10 -16.22
CA ASP A 42 -10.38 9.00 -15.39
C ASP A 42 -11.28 9.98 -14.64
N SER A 43 -12.34 10.50 -15.30
CA SER A 43 -13.35 11.34 -14.66
C SER A 43 -14.13 10.60 -13.55
N ARG A 44 -14.43 9.32 -13.74
CA ARG A 44 -15.12 8.48 -12.74
C ARG A 44 -14.25 8.21 -11.51
N ILE A 45 -12.94 8.03 -11.70
CA ILE A 45 -11.99 7.82 -10.60
C ILE A 45 -11.77 9.12 -9.82
N LEU A 46 -11.67 10.24 -10.53
CA LEU A 46 -11.58 11.56 -9.92
C LEU A 46 -12.78 11.83 -9.01
N PHE A 47 -13.99 11.56 -9.49
CA PHE A 47 -15.21 11.76 -8.71
C PHE A 47 -15.40 10.75 -7.58
N ARG A 48 -15.04 9.49 -7.79
CA ARG A 48 -15.32 8.40 -6.83
C ARG A 48 -14.29 8.28 -5.72
N PHE A 49 -13.03 8.62 -5.97
CA PHE A 49 -11.94 8.38 -5.04
C PHE A 49 -11.17 9.64 -4.64
N ILE A 50 -10.95 10.57 -5.57
CA ILE A 50 -10.10 11.75 -5.30
C ILE A 50 -10.89 12.81 -4.53
N LEU A 51 -12.08 13.20 -4.99
CA LEU A 51 -12.91 14.21 -4.32
C LEU A 51 -13.22 13.87 -2.84
N PRO A 52 -13.66 12.64 -2.49
CA PRO A 52 -13.90 12.28 -1.09
C PRO A 52 -12.61 12.29 -0.25
N SER A 53 -11.47 11.87 -0.83
CA SER A 53 -10.21 11.88 -0.08
C SER A 53 -9.70 13.29 0.22
N VAL A 54 -9.89 14.23 -0.72
CA VAL A 54 -9.49 15.64 -0.55
C VAL A 54 -10.42 16.34 0.44
N SER A 55 -11.73 16.06 0.37
CA SER A 55 -12.71 16.56 1.34
C SER A 55 -12.33 16.12 2.76
N SER A 56 -12.10 14.82 2.97
CA SER A 56 -11.76 14.31 4.30
C SER A 56 -10.39 14.75 4.81
N GLN A 57 -9.47 15.13 3.92
CA GLN A 57 -8.20 15.77 4.31
C GLN A 57 -8.42 17.20 4.83
N SER A 58 -9.22 17.98 4.12
CA SER A 58 -9.62 19.33 4.55
C SER A 58 -10.34 19.27 5.89
N ASP A 59 -11.30 18.35 6.05
CA ASP A 59 -12.05 18.19 7.29
C ASP A 59 -11.10 17.84 8.46
N LEU A 60 -10.14 16.93 8.24
CA LEU A 60 -9.16 16.53 9.25
C LEU A 60 -8.24 17.69 9.67
N GLU A 61 -7.80 18.51 8.71
CA GLU A 61 -7.02 19.72 9.00
C GLU A 61 -7.83 20.71 9.85
N GLU A 62 -9.10 20.96 9.51
CA GLU A 62 -9.98 21.85 10.28
C GLU A 62 -10.22 21.34 11.71
N PHE A 63 -10.51 20.04 11.89
CA PHE A 63 -10.69 19.45 13.23
C PHE A 63 -9.39 19.48 14.06
N ASN A 64 -8.24 19.31 13.41
CA ASN A 64 -6.95 19.37 14.11
C ASN A 64 -6.59 20.80 14.54
N GLU A 65 -6.90 21.81 13.72
CA GLU A 65 -6.78 23.23 14.11
C GLU A 65 -7.70 23.57 15.29
N GLU A 66 -8.93 23.06 15.29
CA GLU A 66 -9.89 23.25 16.38
C GLU A 66 -9.42 22.57 17.67
N LEU A 67 -8.86 21.36 17.58
CA LEU A 67 -8.25 20.65 18.70
C LEU A 67 -7.06 21.41 19.29
N GLU A 68 -6.19 21.99 18.45
CA GLU A 68 -5.11 22.86 18.92
C GLU A 68 -5.62 24.12 19.62
N LEU A 69 -6.70 24.74 19.11
CA LEU A 69 -7.33 25.90 19.77
C LEU A 69 -7.86 25.52 21.16
N LYS A 70 -8.53 24.37 21.29
CA LYS A 70 -9.02 23.84 22.57
C LYS A 70 -7.89 23.53 23.54
N GLN A 71 -6.80 22.91 23.07
CA GLN A 71 -5.61 22.68 23.90
C GLN A 71 -4.95 23.97 24.40
N ARG A 72 -4.88 25.01 23.53
CA ARG A 72 -4.44 26.35 23.95
C ARG A 72 -5.38 26.96 24.98
N GLY A 73 -6.69 26.78 24.83
CA GLY A 73 -7.71 27.19 25.80
C GLY A 73 -7.50 26.56 27.18
N ILE A 74 -7.29 25.24 27.24
CA ILE A 74 -6.98 24.49 28.47
C ILE A 74 -5.71 25.04 29.15
N ALA A 75 -4.66 25.31 28.38
CA ALA A 75 -3.43 25.90 28.92
C ALA A 75 -3.66 27.29 29.52
N GLN A 76 -4.49 28.13 28.88
CA GLN A 76 -4.86 29.45 29.40
C GLN A 76 -5.71 29.36 30.67
N LEU A 77 -6.64 28.39 30.76
CA LEU A 77 -7.44 28.17 31.97
C LEU A 77 -6.56 27.71 33.14
N HIS A 78 -5.60 26.81 32.92
CA HIS A 78 -4.61 26.44 33.92
C HIS A 78 -3.73 27.62 34.36
N GLU A 79 -3.34 28.51 33.45
CA GLU A 79 -2.59 29.71 33.83
C GLU A 79 -3.45 30.65 34.69
N ARG A 80 -4.73 30.84 34.34
CA ARG A 80 -5.67 31.62 35.15
C ARG A 80 -5.85 31.02 36.56
N GLU A 81 -5.96 29.70 36.68
CA GLU A 81 -6.02 29.00 37.96
C GLU A 81 -4.75 29.24 38.81
N LYS A 82 -3.56 29.19 38.19
CA LYS A 82 -2.29 29.53 38.85
C LYS A 82 -2.24 30.98 39.28
N THR A 83 -2.67 31.92 38.44
CA THR A 83 -2.72 33.34 38.82
C THR A 83 -3.70 33.60 39.95
N LEU A 84 -4.83 32.90 39.99
CA LEU A 84 -5.81 32.99 41.06
C LEU A 84 -5.26 32.41 42.36
N THR A 85 -4.55 31.27 42.29
CA THR A 85 -3.86 30.69 43.44
C THR A 85 -2.72 31.59 43.94
N ALA A 86 -1.97 32.24 43.04
CA ALA A 86 -0.93 33.21 43.40
C ALA A 86 -1.52 34.49 44.01
N ALA A 87 -2.67 34.97 43.51
CA ALA A 87 -3.39 36.12 44.07
C ALA A 87 -3.91 35.81 45.48
N PHE A 88 -4.41 34.59 45.71
CA PHE A 88 -4.77 34.09 47.03
C PHE A 88 -3.57 34.07 47.98
N GLN A 89 -2.44 33.49 47.55
CA GLN A 89 -1.19 33.47 48.34
C GLN A 89 -0.64 34.88 48.62
N ALA A 90 -0.75 35.81 47.67
CA ALA A 90 -0.35 37.21 47.86
C ALA A 90 -1.25 37.95 48.86
N SER A 91 -2.56 37.65 48.88
CA SER A 91 -3.50 38.23 49.85
C SER A 91 -3.33 37.70 51.27
N LEU A 92 -2.75 36.50 51.44
CA LEU A 92 -2.50 35.89 52.74
C LEU A 92 -1.29 36.48 53.48
N GLY A 93 -0.29 37.05 52.79
CA GLY A 93 0.90 37.63 53.45
C GLY A 93 1.73 36.63 54.27
N LYS A 94 2.95 36.99 54.70
CA LYS A 94 3.88 36.04 55.38
C LYS A 94 3.63 35.84 56.89
N GLU A 95 2.64 36.50 57.48
CA GLU A 95 2.43 36.50 58.96
C GLU A 95 0.94 36.54 59.36
N ASN A 96 0.09 35.66 58.80
CA ASN A 96 -1.32 35.58 59.19
C ASN A 96 -1.65 34.31 60.00
N LYS A 97 -2.11 34.49 61.24
CA LYS A 97 -2.50 33.40 62.17
C LYS A 97 -3.69 32.54 61.66
N PHE A 98 -4.36 32.98 60.60
CA PHE A 98 -5.52 32.32 60.00
C PHE A 98 -5.22 31.72 58.61
N GLU A 99 -3.94 31.66 58.20
CA GLU A 99 -3.52 31.13 56.91
C GLU A 99 -3.99 29.69 56.66
N GLU A 100 -3.86 28.82 57.67
CA GLU A 100 -4.32 27.43 57.59
C GLU A 100 -5.85 27.31 57.45
N PHE A 101 -6.60 28.18 58.12
CA PHE A 101 -8.06 28.22 58.05
C PHE A 101 -8.54 28.75 56.69
N LEU A 102 -8.00 29.88 56.22
CA LEU A 102 -8.35 30.45 54.92
C LEU A 102 -7.92 29.55 53.76
N THR A 103 -6.80 28.83 53.88
CA THR A 103 -6.37 27.84 52.88
C THR A 103 -7.30 26.63 52.86
N LYS A 104 -7.83 26.18 54.01
CA LYS A 104 -8.87 25.14 54.08
C LYS A 104 -10.19 25.61 53.43
N VAL A 105 -10.64 26.83 53.74
CA VAL A 105 -11.85 27.43 53.14
C VAL A 105 -11.70 27.58 51.63
N PHE A 106 -10.54 28.05 51.17
CA PHE A 106 -10.22 28.14 49.74
C PHE A 106 -10.21 26.75 49.11
N LYS A 107 -9.46 25.77 49.63
CA LYS A 107 -9.32 24.41 49.06
C LYS A 107 -10.60 23.57 49.08
N LYS A 108 -11.56 23.84 49.96
CA LYS A 108 -12.79 23.05 50.07
C LYS A 108 -13.65 23.12 48.80
N LYS A 109 -13.77 21.99 48.10
CA LYS A 109 -14.70 21.82 46.98
C LYS A 109 -16.14 21.88 47.50
N ILE A 110 -16.99 22.70 46.88
CA ILE A 110 -18.44 22.66 47.08
C ILE A 110 -19.00 21.93 45.88
N LYS A 111 -19.77 20.85 46.09
CA LYS A 111 -20.58 20.27 45.03
C LYS A 111 -21.65 21.29 44.64
N ARG A 112 -21.44 22.01 43.53
CA ARG A 112 -22.51 22.75 42.87
C ARG A 112 -23.35 21.74 42.10
N ILE A 113 -24.61 21.60 42.49
CA ILE A 113 -25.59 20.85 41.69
C ILE A 113 -25.97 21.79 40.54
N LYS A 114 -25.49 21.47 39.34
CA LYS A 114 -25.97 22.08 38.10
C LYS A 114 -27.45 21.67 37.98
N ILE A 115 -28.38 22.62 38.12
CA ILE A 115 -29.78 22.39 37.77
C ILE A 115 -29.81 22.37 36.25
N GLU A 116 -29.78 21.17 35.67
CA GLU A 116 -30.03 20.97 34.25
C GLU A 116 -31.53 21.14 33.99
N GLU A 117 -31.88 22.10 33.14
CA GLU A 117 -33.22 22.17 32.56
C GLU A 117 -33.45 20.93 31.70
N GLN A 118 -34.47 20.19 32.11
CA GLN A 118 -35.00 18.97 31.52
C GLN A 118 -35.47 19.22 30.08
N THR A 119 -34.69 18.78 29.09
CA THR A 119 -35.22 18.45 27.75
C THR A 119 -34.94 16.99 27.48
N GLY A 120 -36.00 16.20 27.52
CA GLY A 120 -35.96 14.75 27.39
C GLY A 120 -35.55 14.28 26.00
N SER A 121 -34.81 13.18 25.99
CA SER A 121 -34.95 12.11 25.02
C SER A 121 -34.47 10.84 25.70
N GLU A 122 -35.38 9.90 25.87
CA GLU A 122 -35.06 8.51 26.20
C GLU A 122 -34.22 7.93 25.05
N GLU A 123 -33.14 7.23 25.37
CA GLU A 123 -32.68 6.04 24.66
C GLU A 123 -31.65 5.33 25.55
N GLU A 124 -31.98 4.10 25.93
CA GLU A 124 -31.12 3.15 26.64
C GLU A 124 -29.99 2.70 25.72
N GLU A 125 -28.75 2.65 26.21
CA GLU A 125 -27.77 1.64 25.83
C GLU A 125 -26.79 1.43 26.99
N GLU A 126 -26.68 0.17 27.43
CA GLU A 126 -25.66 -0.32 28.33
C GLU A 126 -24.32 -0.43 27.57
N ASP A 127 -23.25 0.16 28.10
CA ASP A 127 -21.94 -0.51 28.04
C ASP A 127 -21.07 -0.11 29.23
N SER A 128 -20.45 -1.14 29.79
CA SER A 128 -19.70 -1.18 31.04
C SER A 128 -18.20 -0.98 30.80
N ASP A 129 -17.49 -0.70 31.90
CA ASP A 129 -16.03 -0.78 32.14
C ASP A 129 -15.27 0.55 31.95
N GLU A 130 -14.98 1.28 33.05
CA GLU A 130 -13.87 1.08 34.02
C GLU A 130 -12.54 1.71 33.55
N ASP A 131 -12.20 2.87 34.15
CA ASP A 131 -10.85 3.25 34.65
C ASP A 131 -10.79 4.77 34.91
N ASP A 132 -11.35 5.21 36.03
CA ASP A 132 -11.08 6.53 36.61
C ASP A 132 -10.18 6.33 37.84
N ASP A 133 -8.90 6.01 37.57
CA ASP A 133 -7.85 5.91 38.58
C ASP A 133 -7.37 7.32 38.97
N TRP A 134 -8.16 8.02 39.78
CA TRP A 134 -7.73 9.20 40.51
C TRP A 134 -7.05 8.74 41.81
N ASP A 135 -5.85 8.20 41.67
CA ASP A 135 -4.91 8.05 42.78
C ASP A 135 -4.38 9.45 43.14
N ASP A 136 -5.08 10.13 44.06
CA ASP A 136 -4.50 11.20 44.87
C ASP A 136 -4.53 10.72 46.32
N ASP A 137 -3.64 9.75 46.59
CA ASP A 137 -3.23 9.33 47.92
C ASP A 137 -2.55 10.51 48.64
N TYR A 138 -3.38 11.31 49.31
CA TYR A 138 -2.98 12.12 50.45
C TYR A 138 -4.02 11.94 51.57
N ASP A 139 -4.09 10.71 52.07
CA ASP A 139 -4.50 10.46 53.45
C ASP A 139 -3.33 10.79 54.39
N GLU A 140 -3.32 12.02 54.92
CA GLU A 140 -2.70 12.25 56.22
C GLU A 140 -3.78 12.72 57.19
N GLY A 141 -4.38 11.72 57.84
CA GLY A 141 -5.27 11.91 58.96
C GLY A 141 -4.64 12.75 60.06
N THR A 142 -5.43 13.70 60.56
CA THR A 142 -5.39 14.09 61.97
C THR A 142 -6.81 14.45 62.37
N GLU A 143 -7.51 13.48 62.97
CA GLU A 143 -8.56 13.79 63.93
C GLU A 143 -7.87 14.49 65.12
N ASP A 144 -8.11 15.80 65.27
CA ASP A 144 -8.01 16.42 66.59
C ASP A 144 -9.21 17.34 66.81
N GLY A 145 -9.84 17.16 67.96
CA GLY A 145 -11.09 17.79 68.34
C GLY A 145 -10.93 19.30 68.49
N GLY A 146 -11.39 20.05 67.50
CA GLY A 146 -11.59 21.49 67.58
C GLY A 146 -12.96 21.83 66.99
N ALA A 147 -13.76 22.57 67.75
CA ALA A 147 -15.15 22.94 67.48
C ALA A 147 -15.50 23.09 65.99
N ALA A 148 -16.68 22.57 65.63
CA ALA A 148 -17.38 22.90 64.39
C ALA A 148 -17.59 24.42 64.30
N LEU A 149 -16.57 25.15 63.84
CA LEU A 149 -16.67 26.51 63.41
C LEU A 149 -17.25 26.44 62.00
N ASP A 150 -18.48 26.90 61.87
CA ASP A 150 -19.17 27.07 60.61
C ASP A 150 -18.26 27.87 59.65
N ASP A 151 -17.79 27.23 58.59
CA ASP A 151 -16.84 27.79 57.60
C ASP A 151 -17.39 29.04 56.88
N ASN A 152 -18.63 29.45 57.17
CA ASN A 152 -19.27 30.68 56.71
C ASN A 152 -19.16 31.86 57.69
N HIS A 153 -18.65 31.64 58.90
CA HIS A 153 -18.52 32.68 59.92
C HIS A 153 -17.07 33.13 60.10
N CYS A 154 -16.85 34.44 59.96
CA CYS A 154 -15.56 35.08 60.20
C CYS A 154 -15.09 34.83 61.65
N PRO A 155 -13.90 34.26 61.89
CA PRO A 155 -13.36 34.11 63.24
C PRO A 155 -13.16 35.48 63.92
N PRO A 156 -13.28 35.58 65.26
CA PRO A 156 -13.01 36.81 65.98
C PRO A 156 -11.54 37.20 65.85
N GLY A 157 -11.25 38.23 65.03
CA GLY A 157 -9.90 38.75 64.77
C GLY A 157 -9.39 38.56 63.35
N CYS A 158 -10.17 37.97 62.43
CA CYS A 158 -9.89 38.01 60.99
C CYS A 158 -10.51 39.27 60.38
N GLU A 159 -9.82 39.94 59.46
CA GLU A 159 -10.39 41.08 58.73
C GLU A 159 -11.55 40.57 57.85
N PRO A 160 -12.78 41.11 58.01
CA PRO A 160 -13.95 40.65 57.24
C PRO A 160 -13.72 40.69 55.72
N GLU A 161 -12.95 41.67 55.25
CA GLU A 161 -12.60 41.87 53.84
C GLU A 161 -11.73 40.73 53.28
N LEU A 162 -10.80 40.16 54.07
CA LEU A 162 -9.96 39.04 53.65
C LEU A 162 -10.77 37.73 53.55
N PHE A 163 -11.74 37.55 54.43
CA PHE A 163 -12.63 36.40 54.43
C PHE A 163 -13.61 36.43 53.25
N GLU A 164 -14.26 37.58 52.99
CA GLU A 164 -15.12 37.75 51.81
C GLU A 164 -14.34 37.60 50.49
N ASN A 165 -13.11 38.13 50.41
CA ASN A 165 -12.24 37.93 49.26
C ASN A 165 -11.86 36.45 49.07
N THR A 166 -11.58 35.72 50.16
CA THR A 166 -11.31 34.28 50.12
C THR A 166 -12.52 33.49 49.59
N LEU A 167 -13.74 33.85 49.97
CA LEU A 167 -14.96 33.25 49.43
C LEU A 167 -15.16 33.56 47.94
N GLN A 168 -14.92 34.79 47.51
CA GLN A 168 -14.97 35.17 46.09
C GLN A 168 -13.90 34.46 45.25
N LEU A 169 -12.69 34.30 45.78
CA LEU A 169 -11.61 33.56 45.11
C LEU A 169 -11.93 32.07 45.00
N ARG A 170 -12.57 31.49 46.02
CA ARG A 170 -13.07 30.11 45.98
C ARG A 170 -14.13 29.91 44.89
N GLU A 171 -15.11 30.81 44.82
CA GLU A 171 -16.14 30.80 43.77
C GLU A 171 -15.53 30.88 42.38
N ARG A 172 -14.63 31.84 42.15
CA ARG A 172 -13.90 31.98 40.87
C ARG A 172 -13.03 30.77 40.54
N ARG A 173 -12.44 30.10 41.54
CA ARG A 173 -11.69 28.86 41.32
C ARG A 173 -12.61 27.72 40.89
N LEU A 174 -13.77 27.57 41.53
CA LEU A 174 -14.76 26.56 41.15
C LEU A 174 -15.32 26.81 39.74
N ASP A 175 -15.53 28.08 39.35
CA ASP A 175 -15.93 28.44 37.99
C ASP A 175 -14.84 28.04 36.96
N LEU A 176 -13.57 28.30 37.28
CA LEU A 176 -12.45 27.88 36.43
C LEU A 176 -12.30 26.36 36.36
N GLU A 177 -12.51 25.64 37.46
CA GLU A 177 -12.47 24.17 37.51
C GLU A 177 -13.58 23.55 36.65
N GLU A 178 -14.81 24.09 36.71
CA GLU A 178 -15.92 23.65 35.85
C GLU A 178 -15.64 23.92 34.37
N LEU A 179 -15.18 25.12 34.01
CA LEU A 179 -14.78 25.46 32.64
C LEU A 179 -13.65 24.58 32.13
N LEU A 180 -12.71 24.21 33.00
CA LEU A 180 -11.58 23.34 32.64
C LEU A 180 -12.04 21.91 32.38
N ILE A 181 -12.97 21.38 33.19
CA ILE A 181 -13.57 20.07 32.97
C ILE A 181 -14.40 20.06 31.67
N GLU A 182 -15.21 21.09 31.42
CA GLU A 182 -16.02 21.21 30.20
C GLU A 182 -15.14 21.32 28.94
N GLU A 183 -14.11 22.17 28.98
CA GLU A 183 -13.18 22.33 27.86
C GLU A 183 -12.36 21.05 27.60
N LYS A 184 -11.93 20.33 28.67
CA LYS A 184 -11.28 19.01 28.54
C LYS A 184 -12.19 17.98 27.90
N LYS A 185 -13.45 17.87 28.35
CA LYS A 185 -14.44 16.98 27.75
C LYS A 185 -14.66 17.30 26.27
N SER A 186 -14.76 18.59 25.92
CA SER A 186 -14.90 19.02 24.52
C SER A 186 -13.68 18.64 23.66
N ALA A 187 -12.47 18.77 24.21
CA ALA A 187 -11.23 18.39 23.53
C ALA A 187 -11.11 16.87 23.33
N GLU A 188 -11.58 16.07 24.29
CA GLU A 188 -11.61 14.61 24.19
C GLU A 188 -12.58 14.10 23.12
N VAL A 189 -13.77 14.73 23.01
CA VAL A 189 -14.74 14.42 21.94
C VAL A 189 -14.13 14.71 20.57
N LEU A 190 -13.58 15.92 20.37
CA LEU A 190 -12.90 16.30 19.12
C LEU A 190 -11.73 15.38 18.79
N LYS A 191 -10.99 14.92 19.80
CA LYS A 191 -9.89 13.96 19.62
C LYS A 191 -10.39 12.61 19.10
N LYS A 192 -11.49 12.09 19.67
CA LYS A 192 -12.12 10.85 19.19
C LYS A 192 -12.59 10.99 17.74
N GLU A 193 -13.19 12.13 17.38
CA GLU A 193 -13.61 12.42 16.01
C GLU A 193 -12.42 12.48 15.04
N CYS A 194 -11.34 13.17 15.40
CA CYS A 194 -10.08 13.19 14.65
C CYS A 194 -9.55 11.77 14.40
N ASP A 195 -9.50 10.93 15.44
CA ASP A 195 -9.01 9.55 15.32
C ASP A 195 -9.88 8.71 14.37
N THR A 196 -11.20 8.91 14.38
CA THR A 196 -12.10 8.24 13.42
C THR A 196 -11.87 8.71 11.99
N LEU A 197 -11.66 10.01 11.77
CA LEU A 197 -11.37 10.59 10.45
C LEU A 197 -10.02 10.13 9.93
N VAL A 198 -8.99 10.07 10.77
CA VAL A 198 -7.66 9.52 10.43
C VAL A 198 -7.78 8.06 9.97
N LYS A 199 -8.58 7.23 10.66
CA LYS A 199 -8.82 5.84 10.25
C LYS A 199 -9.53 5.75 8.89
N LYS A 200 -10.54 6.60 8.66
CA LYS A 200 -11.24 6.70 7.36
C LYS A 200 -10.33 7.19 6.24
N GLU A 201 -9.49 8.19 6.49
CA GLU A 201 -8.54 8.73 5.51
C GLU A 201 -7.52 7.67 5.09
N LYS A 202 -7.00 6.89 6.05
CA LYS A 202 -6.09 5.77 5.77
C LYS A 202 -6.75 4.69 4.89
N SER A 203 -7.99 4.30 5.18
CA SER A 203 -8.70 3.30 4.37
C SER A 203 -9.07 3.82 2.97
N MET A 204 -9.38 5.11 2.84
CA MET A 204 -9.59 5.74 1.53
C MET A 204 -8.29 5.83 0.73
N LYS A 205 -7.15 6.16 1.36
CA LYS A 205 -5.83 6.18 0.70
C LYS A 205 -5.45 4.81 0.14
N THR A 206 -5.65 3.73 0.90
CA THR A 206 -5.34 2.37 0.43
C THR A 206 -6.29 1.94 -0.70
N SER A 207 -7.58 2.24 -0.58
CA SER A 207 -8.57 1.97 -1.64
C SER A 207 -8.27 2.73 -2.93
N ARG A 208 -7.91 4.01 -2.84
CA ARG A 208 -7.48 4.83 -3.98
C ARG A 208 -6.26 4.23 -4.67
N LYS A 209 -5.23 3.87 -3.90
CA LYS A 209 -4.00 3.27 -4.44
C LYS A 209 -4.29 1.95 -5.16
N ALA A 210 -5.12 1.09 -4.58
CA ALA A 210 -5.52 -0.16 -5.22
C ALA A 210 -6.24 0.10 -6.57
N ALA A 211 -7.14 1.08 -6.62
CA ALA A 211 -7.83 1.46 -7.86
C ALA A 211 -6.88 2.07 -8.91
N GLU A 212 -5.88 2.84 -8.48
CA GLU A 212 -4.82 3.38 -9.34
C GLU A 212 -3.97 2.23 -9.94
N ASP A 213 -3.52 1.28 -9.11
CA ASP A 213 -2.74 0.12 -9.53
C ASP A 213 -3.52 -0.77 -10.52
N ASP A 214 -4.82 -1.01 -10.27
CA ASP A 214 -5.70 -1.76 -11.19
C ASP A 214 -5.87 -1.04 -12.53
N LEU A 215 -6.00 0.29 -12.53
CA LEU A 215 -6.09 1.07 -13.76
C LEU A 215 -4.79 1.01 -14.56
N GLU A 216 -3.63 1.07 -13.90
CA GLU A 216 -2.33 0.87 -14.54
C GLU A 216 -2.23 -0.51 -15.20
N LEU A 217 -2.70 -1.57 -14.51
CA LEU A 217 -2.72 -2.92 -15.04
C LEU A 217 -3.59 -3.01 -16.30
N ILE A 218 -4.82 -2.48 -16.24
CA ILE A 218 -5.75 -2.46 -17.37
C ILE A 218 -5.17 -1.68 -18.55
N ASN A 219 -4.54 -0.53 -18.28
CA ASN A 219 -3.90 0.26 -19.33
C ASN A 219 -2.71 -0.48 -19.97
N ARG A 220 -1.92 -1.20 -19.17
CA ARG A 220 -0.82 -2.03 -19.67
C ARG A 220 -1.34 -3.17 -20.55
N GLU A 221 -2.40 -3.86 -20.13
CA GLU A 221 -3.04 -4.90 -20.93
C GLU A 221 -3.64 -4.36 -22.22
N LYS A 222 -4.31 -3.20 -22.16
CA LYS A 222 -4.83 -2.51 -23.34
C LYS A 222 -3.70 -2.18 -24.31
N GLN A 223 -2.58 -1.65 -23.81
CA GLN A 223 -1.42 -1.35 -24.65
C GLN A 223 -0.84 -2.61 -25.28
N GLN A 224 -0.72 -3.70 -24.52
CA GLN A 224 -0.25 -4.98 -25.03
C GLN A 224 -1.15 -5.51 -26.16
N LYS A 225 -2.46 -5.58 -25.92
CA LYS A 225 -3.43 -6.01 -26.93
C LYS A 225 -3.46 -5.09 -28.15
N MET A 226 -3.29 -3.77 -27.96
CA MET A 226 -3.22 -2.81 -29.06
C MET A 226 -1.94 -2.98 -29.88
N ASN A 227 -0.82 -3.32 -29.25
CA ASN A 227 0.44 -3.62 -29.94
C ASN A 227 0.39 -4.92 -30.76
N GLU A 228 -0.53 -5.84 -30.45
CA GLU A 228 -0.76 -7.07 -31.23
C GLU A 228 -1.60 -6.83 -32.49
N LEU A 229 -2.20 -5.64 -32.65
CA LEU A 229 -3.02 -5.32 -33.81
C LEU A 229 -2.17 -4.78 -34.96
N ASP A 230 -2.13 -5.51 -36.07
CA ASP A 230 -1.54 -5.03 -37.32
C ASP A 230 -2.44 -3.97 -37.98
N VAL A 231 -1.97 -2.72 -38.02
CA VAL A 231 -2.68 -1.61 -38.67
C VAL A 231 -2.05 -1.35 -40.04
N VAL A 232 -2.85 -1.46 -41.09
CA VAL A 232 -2.42 -1.12 -42.46
C VAL A 232 -2.67 0.36 -42.73
N VAL A 233 -1.61 1.13 -42.98
CA VAL A 233 -1.70 2.56 -43.31
C VAL A 233 -1.31 2.78 -44.78
N PRO A 234 -2.22 3.20 -45.67
CA PRO A 234 -1.87 3.58 -47.03
C PRO A 234 -1.13 4.91 -47.02
N LEU A 235 0.12 4.91 -47.49
CA LEU A 235 0.96 6.10 -47.58
C LEU A 235 1.26 6.45 -49.04
N ARG A 236 1.23 7.75 -49.37
CA ARG A 236 1.73 8.26 -50.65
C ARG A 236 3.24 8.47 -50.56
N LEU A 237 3.96 8.24 -51.65
CA LEU A 237 5.44 8.34 -51.70
C LEU A 237 5.97 9.68 -51.15
N HIS A 238 5.28 10.80 -51.39
CA HIS A 238 5.69 12.13 -50.89
C HIS A 238 5.53 12.32 -49.37
N GLN A 239 4.77 11.46 -48.68
CA GLN A 239 4.56 11.53 -47.23
C GLN A 239 5.70 10.84 -46.47
N ILE A 240 6.51 10.04 -47.16
CA ILE A 240 7.63 9.31 -46.57
C ILE A 240 8.81 10.28 -46.41
N LYS A 241 8.95 10.84 -45.21
CA LYS A 241 10.12 11.64 -44.82
C LYS A 241 11.28 10.79 -44.30
N PHE A 242 11.08 9.48 -44.18
CA PHE A 242 12.11 8.52 -43.80
C PHE A 242 13.01 8.22 -45.00
N VAL A 243 14.12 8.95 -45.08
CA VAL A 243 15.08 8.86 -46.18
C VAL A 243 16.45 8.53 -45.59
N LEU A 244 17.06 7.43 -46.02
CA LEU A 244 18.43 7.08 -45.69
C LEU A 244 19.27 7.31 -46.95
N ASN A 245 20.29 8.16 -46.89
CA ASN A 245 21.19 8.48 -48.01
C ASN A 245 20.48 8.99 -49.28
N GLY A 246 19.40 9.78 -49.12
CA GLY A 246 18.69 10.39 -50.26
C GLY A 246 17.73 9.46 -51.01
N LEU A 247 17.63 8.18 -50.64
CA LEU A 247 16.68 7.22 -51.21
C LEU A 247 15.70 6.73 -50.14
N VAL A 248 14.46 6.46 -50.57
CA VAL A 248 13.47 5.79 -49.72
C VAL A 248 13.86 4.31 -49.63
N PRO A 249 14.16 3.78 -48.42
CA PRO A 249 14.53 2.37 -48.27
C PRO A 249 13.40 1.44 -48.73
N SER A 250 13.75 0.32 -49.34
CA SER A 250 12.78 -0.72 -49.72
C SER A 250 12.15 -1.41 -48.50
N ASP A 251 12.81 -1.33 -47.35
CA ASP A 251 12.31 -1.82 -46.07
C ASP A 251 11.99 -0.65 -45.14
N LEU A 252 10.70 -0.50 -44.83
CA LEU A 252 10.18 0.53 -43.92
C LEU A 252 9.90 -0.04 -42.51
N SER A 253 10.30 -1.28 -42.21
CA SER A 253 10.18 -1.87 -40.88
C SER A 253 10.78 -1.00 -39.74
N PRO A 254 11.91 -0.27 -39.92
CA PRO A 254 12.42 0.62 -38.88
C PRO A 254 11.74 2.00 -38.85
N ALA A 255 10.82 2.30 -39.77
CA ALA A 255 10.20 3.61 -39.88
C ALA A 255 8.99 3.73 -38.95
N LEU A 256 8.89 4.85 -38.22
CA LEU A 256 7.76 5.17 -37.37
C LEU A 256 6.74 6.03 -38.14
N VAL A 257 5.48 5.61 -38.16
CA VAL A 257 4.39 6.39 -38.75
C VAL A 257 3.82 7.32 -37.68
N LEU A 258 3.92 8.64 -37.92
CA LEU A 258 3.41 9.67 -37.03
C LEU A 258 2.48 10.62 -37.78
N GLY A 259 1.39 11.02 -37.13
CA GLY A 259 0.59 12.16 -37.58
C GLY A 259 1.42 13.44 -37.53
N MET A 260 1.24 14.36 -38.49
CA MET A 260 1.98 15.63 -38.51
C MET A 260 1.66 16.50 -37.29
N THR A 261 0.41 16.47 -36.80
CA THR A 261 -0.01 17.15 -35.57
C THR A 261 0.73 16.62 -34.35
N GLU A 262 0.87 15.29 -34.23
CA GLU A 262 1.61 14.67 -33.14
C GLU A 262 3.10 14.96 -33.23
N LEU A 263 3.67 15.03 -34.43
CA LEU A 263 5.05 15.43 -34.63
C LEU A 263 5.29 16.88 -34.16
N ASP A 264 4.41 17.81 -34.53
CA ASP A 264 4.50 19.21 -34.09
C ASP A 264 4.31 19.33 -32.57
N ARG A 265 3.39 18.56 -31.99
CA ARG A 265 3.19 18.46 -30.54
C ARG A 265 4.44 17.94 -29.84
N LEU A 266 5.05 16.88 -30.33
CA LEU A 266 6.29 16.32 -29.78
C LEU A 266 7.44 17.32 -29.88
N GLN A 267 7.57 18.02 -31.01
CA GLN A 267 8.58 19.07 -31.16
C GLN A 267 8.37 20.24 -30.18
N LYS A 268 7.13 20.70 -29.99
CA LYS A 268 6.79 21.70 -28.95
C LYS A 268 7.12 21.17 -27.55
N ARG A 269 6.78 19.92 -27.25
CA ARG A 269 7.08 19.29 -25.96
C ARG A 269 8.58 19.16 -25.72
N ILE A 270 9.38 18.86 -26.73
CA ILE A 270 10.86 18.83 -26.61
C ILE A 270 11.39 20.21 -26.22
N LYS A 271 10.88 21.29 -26.84
CA LYS A 271 11.27 22.66 -26.46
C LYS A 271 10.86 22.97 -25.02
N GLN A 272 9.65 22.59 -24.62
CA GLN A 272 9.18 22.77 -23.25
C GLN A 272 10.04 22.00 -22.24
N LEU A 273 10.32 20.72 -22.50
CA LEU A 273 11.20 19.89 -21.67
C LEU A 273 12.61 20.47 -21.56
N HIS A 274 13.13 21.07 -22.64
CA HIS A 274 14.42 21.75 -22.59
C HIS A 274 14.37 22.98 -21.66
N ALA A 275 13.28 23.74 -21.68
CA ALA A 275 13.06 24.87 -20.78
C ALA A 275 12.91 24.41 -19.32
N GLU A 276 12.07 23.40 -19.04
CA GLU A 276 11.90 22.77 -17.73
C GLU A 276 13.23 22.23 -17.18
N LYS A 277 14.02 21.56 -18.03
CA LYS A 277 15.36 21.07 -17.67
C LYS A 277 16.33 22.21 -17.34
N SER A 278 16.25 23.34 -18.04
CA SER A 278 17.06 24.52 -17.72
C SER A 278 16.68 25.09 -16.36
N GLN A 279 15.38 25.31 -16.13
CA GLN A 279 14.85 25.81 -14.86
C GLN A 279 15.25 24.90 -13.68
N GLN A 280 15.14 23.58 -13.85
CA GLN A 280 15.54 22.63 -12.82
C GLN A 280 17.03 22.69 -12.51
N LYS A 281 17.88 22.93 -13.52
CA LYS A 281 19.32 23.13 -13.31
C LYS A 281 19.60 24.42 -12.54
N ASP A 282 18.89 25.50 -12.83
CA ASP A 282 19.06 26.77 -12.13
C ASP A 282 18.71 26.64 -10.65
N LEU A 283 17.57 26.02 -10.34
CA LEU A 283 17.17 25.69 -8.96
C LEU A 283 18.21 24.81 -8.25
N TYR A 284 18.73 23.79 -8.94
CA TYR A 284 19.78 22.94 -8.39
C TYR A 284 21.07 23.74 -8.10
N CYS A 285 21.46 24.64 -9.00
CA CYS A 285 22.61 25.52 -8.81
C CYS A 285 22.41 26.47 -7.61
N GLU A 286 21.22 27.01 -7.43
CA GLU A 286 20.87 27.84 -6.26
C GLU A 286 20.90 27.04 -4.97
N ALA A 287 20.25 25.87 -4.92
CA ALA A 287 20.27 24.99 -3.77
C ALA A 287 21.70 24.58 -3.38
N ARG A 288 22.56 24.31 -4.37
CA ARG A 288 23.98 24.02 -4.13
C ARG A 288 24.72 25.22 -3.55
N LYS A 289 24.48 26.44 -4.04
CA LYS A 289 25.07 27.67 -3.46
C LYS A 289 24.62 27.85 -2.01
N HIS A 290 23.32 27.65 -1.73
CA HIS A 290 22.77 27.69 -0.37
C HIS A 290 23.42 26.66 0.55
N HIS A 291 23.59 25.42 0.08
CA HIS A 291 24.25 24.37 0.84
C HIS A 291 25.70 24.74 1.20
N VAL A 292 26.47 25.25 0.23
CA VAL A 292 27.86 25.69 0.48
C VAL A 292 27.90 26.83 1.50
N ARG A 293 26.98 27.80 1.43
CA ARG A 293 26.86 28.89 2.42
C ARG A 293 26.57 28.34 3.81
N LEU A 294 25.55 27.50 3.96
CA LEU A 294 25.19 26.89 5.24
C LEU A 294 26.34 26.07 5.84
N VAL A 295 27.11 25.36 5.02
CA VAL A 295 28.30 24.62 5.48
C VAL A 295 29.39 25.57 5.97
N HIS A 296 29.59 26.71 5.30
CA HIS A 296 30.52 27.73 5.76
C HIS A 296 30.05 28.38 7.06
N ASP A 297 28.79 28.79 7.12
CA ASP A 297 28.18 29.41 8.30
C ASP A 297 28.24 28.47 9.51
N ARG A 298 27.96 27.17 9.31
CA ARG A 298 28.15 26.15 10.35
C ARG A 298 29.57 26.14 10.89
N ARG A 299 30.58 26.12 10.02
CA ARG A 299 31.99 26.15 10.44
C ARG A 299 32.35 27.43 11.21
N VAL A 300 31.80 28.57 10.81
CA VAL A 300 32.00 29.84 11.52
C VAL A 300 31.35 29.79 12.91
N MET A 301 30.13 29.26 13.01
CA MET A 301 29.45 29.09 14.29
C MET A 301 30.19 28.10 15.20
N ASP A 302 30.67 26.97 14.66
CA ASP A 302 31.48 26.00 15.40
C ASP A 302 32.76 26.66 15.98
N ALA A 303 33.46 27.46 15.17
CA ALA A 303 34.62 28.21 15.63
C ALA A 303 34.28 29.25 16.71
N ASN A 304 33.14 29.95 16.58
CA ASN A 304 32.66 30.88 17.60
C ASN A 304 32.32 30.15 18.90
N ILE A 305 31.70 28.97 18.83
CA ILE A 305 31.42 28.12 19.99
C ILE A 305 32.73 27.74 20.67
N GLU A 306 33.75 27.29 19.93
CA GLU A 306 35.07 26.98 20.52
C GLU A 306 35.71 28.18 21.22
N VAL A 307 35.60 29.38 20.64
CA VAL A 307 36.10 30.62 21.26
C VAL A 307 35.32 30.94 22.53
N LEU A 308 34.00 30.87 22.50
CA LEU A 308 33.14 31.10 23.66
C LEU A 308 33.39 30.07 24.76
N GLU A 309 33.59 28.80 24.41
CA GLU A 309 33.95 27.75 25.35
C GLU A 309 35.30 28.04 26.04
N LYS A 310 36.30 28.50 25.28
CA LYS A 310 37.60 28.91 25.84
C LYS A 310 37.42 30.09 26.80
N ASN A 311 36.69 31.13 26.39
CA ASN A 311 36.40 32.28 27.24
C ASN A 311 35.65 31.86 28.52
N CYS A 312 34.66 30.97 28.42
CA CYS A 312 33.96 30.43 29.58
C CYS A 312 34.91 29.65 30.50
N LYS A 313 35.80 28.81 29.94
CA LYS A 313 36.81 28.07 30.71
C LYS A 313 37.76 29.02 31.44
N GLU A 314 38.24 30.07 30.77
CA GLU A 314 39.10 31.10 31.38
C GLU A 314 38.38 31.86 32.50
N LEU A 315 37.13 32.29 32.28
CA LEU A 315 36.32 32.96 33.30
C LEU A 315 36.05 32.06 34.51
N MET A 316 35.78 30.77 34.29
CA MET A 316 35.60 29.80 35.37
C MET A 316 36.89 29.61 36.17
N MET A 317 38.04 29.53 35.50
CA MET A 317 39.35 29.46 36.16
C MET A 317 39.64 30.73 36.97
N LEU A 318 39.33 31.92 36.44
CA LEU A 318 39.53 33.19 37.15
C LEU A 318 38.62 33.35 38.37
N LYS A 319 37.35 32.94 38.27
CA LYS A 319 36.35 33.10 39.34
C LYS A 319 36.44 32.02 40.41
N PHE A 320 36.70 30.77 40.02
CA PHE A 320 36.61 29.61 40.90
C PHE A 320 37.94 28.89 41.12
N GLY A 321 39.00 29.24 40.39
CA GLY A 321 40.32 28.60 40.48
C GLY A 321 40.37 27.16 39.94
N ARG A 322 39.25 26.66 39.43
CA ARG A 322 39.07 25.32 38.87
C ARG A 322 38.02 25.35 37.77
N LEU A 323 38.08 24.42 36.82
CA LEU A 323 36.98 24.23 35.87
C LEU A 323 35.78 23.65 36.63
N VAL A 324 34.70 24.42 36.66
CA VAL A 324 33.46 24.04 37.31
C VAL A 324 32.54 23.46 36.26
N ASN A 325 32.19 22.17 36.38
CA ASN A 325 31.17 21.61 35.52
C ASN A 325 29.80 22.13 35.97
N LEU A 326 29.30 23.15 35.26
CA LEU A 326 28.03 23.82 35.57
C LEU A 326 26.85 22.86 35.52
N GLU A 327 26.87 21.81 34.69
CA GLU A 327 25.82 20.77 34.66
C GLU A 327 25.85 19.91 35.92
N THR A 328 27.03 19.54 36.42
CA THR A 328 27.13 18.83 37.71
C THR A 328 26.77 19.73 38.87
N LEU A 329 27.03 21.03 38.80
CA LEU A 329 26.64 21.98 39.83
C LEU A 329 25.13 22.25 39.78
N GLN A 330 24.52 22.21 38.60
CA GLN A 330 23.06 22.23 38.42
C GLN A 330 22.39 20.93 38.87
N ALA A 331 23.06 19.78 38.70
CA ALA A 331 22.61 18.48 39.21
C ALA A 331 22.77 18.38 40.74
N LEU A 332 23.86 18.93 41.29
CA LEU A 332 24.09 19.07 42.73
C LEU A 332 23.25 20.19 43.35
N SER A 333 22.84 21.19 42.57
CA SER A 333 21.83 22.18 42.97
C SER A 333 20.43 21.53 42.93
N GLY A 334 20.22 20.59 43.84
CA GLY A 334 18.92 20.21 44.38
C GLY A 334 17.86 19.64 43.42
N ASN A 335 18.08 19.54 42.11
CA ASN A 335 17.06 19.00 41.20
C ASN A 335 17.18 17.47 41.09
N ARG A 336 16.95 16.78 42.21
CA ARG A 336 16.86 15.30 42.30
C ARG A 336 15.93 14.73 41.23
N MET A 337 14.81 15.41 40.97
CA MET A 337 13.85 15.05 39.92
C MET A 337 14.46 15.05 38.52
N LEU A 338 15.37 15.99 38.20
CA LEU A 338 16.01 16.03 36.88
C LEU A 338 16.97 14.84 36.69
N GLU A 339 17.65 14.42 37.74
CA GLU A 339 18.58 13.29 37.67
C GLU A 339 17.84 11.96 37.59
N GLU A 340 16.76 11.81 38.35
CA GLU A 340 15.84 10.66 38.25
C GLU A 340 15.24 10.55 36.84
N LEU A 341 14.80 11.66 36.25
CA LEU A 341 14.29 11.69 34.87
C LEU A 341 15.37 11.36 33.82
N LYS A 342 16.61 11.85 34.00
CA LYS A 342 17.72 11.48 33.11
C LYS A 342 18.05 9.99 33.20
N GLN A 343 18.03 9.42 34.40
CA GLN A 343 18.29 8.00 34.59
C GLN A 343 17.17 7.14 34.00
N GLN A 344 15.90 7.52 34.20
CA GLN A 344 14.75 6.87 33.57
C GLN A 344 14.83 6.95 32.04
N LYS A 345 15.19 8.10 31.48
CA LYS A 345 15.41 8.27 30.04
C LYS A 345 16.47 7.31 29.53
N PHE A 346 17.62 7.23 30.19
CA PHE A 346 18.71 6.33 29.77
C PHE A 346 18.31 4.86 29.81
N LEU A 347 17.57 4.44 30.84
CA LEU A 347 17.05 3.07 30.95
C LEU A 347 16.04 2.74 29.84
N ARG A 348 15.16 3.70 29.52
CA ARG A 348 14.19 3.56 28.44
C ARG A 348 14.88 3.52 27.07
N GLU A 349 15.84 4.41 26.80
CA GLU A 349 16.65 4.38 25.58
C GLU A 349 17.40 3.04 25.41
N LEU A 350 17.90 2.45 26.50
CA LEU A 350 18.55 1.14 26.45
C LEU A 350 17.55 0.00 26.15
N ALA A 351 16.34 0.05 26.70
CA ALA A 351 15.28 -0.90 26.38
C ALA A 351 14.83 -0.77 24.92
N ASP A 352 14.58 0.46 24.47
CA ASP A 352 14.18 0.77 23.10
C ASP A 352 15.27 0.33 22.11
N ALA A 353 16.55 0.55 22.43
CA ALA A 353 17.67 0.10 21.60
C ALA A 353 17.78 -1.43 21.48
N LYS A 354 17.39 -2.18 22.52
CA LYS A 354 17.32 -3.65 22.46
C LYS A 354 16.13 -4.10 21.62
N GLU A 355 14.99 -3.43 21.75
CA GLU A 355 13.80 -3.72 20.96
C GLU A 355 14.03 -3.45 19.46
N ILE A 356 14.64 -2.31 19.12
CA ILE A 356 15.02 -1.97 17.74
C ILE A 356 15.92 -3.07 17.16
N LYS A 357 16.96 -3.49 17.88
CA LYS A 357 17.85 -4.58 17.42
C LYS A 357 17.11 -5.89 17.19
N HIS A 358 16.12 -6.22 18.04
CA HIS A 358 15.30 -7.41 17.88
C HIS A 358 14.43 -7.33 16.62
N TRP A 359 13.81 -6.17 16.36
CA TRP A 359 13.02 -5.95 15.15
C TRP A 359 13.88 -5.91 13.89
N ASP A 360 15.06 -5.30 13.92
CA ASP A 360 16.01 -5.29 12.81
C ASP A 360 16.41 -6.72 12.43
N MET A 361 16.67 -7.58 13.42
CA MET A 361 17.00 -8.99 13.19
C MET A 361 15.84 -9.75 12.53
N LYS A 362 14.59 -9.53 12.99
CA LYS A 362 13.39 -10.12 12.37
C LYS A 362 13.15 -9.63 10.95
N VAL A 363 13.38 -8.34 10.70
CA VAL A 363 13.26 -7.75 9.35
C VAL A 363 14.29 -8.37 8.43
N GLU A 364 15.54 -8.53 8.89
CA GLU A 364 16.61 -9.13 8.09
C GLU A 364 16.37 -10.62 7.82
N GLU A 365 15.79 -11.36 8.77
CA GLU A 365 15.33 -12.73 8.56
C GLU A 365 14.21 -12.82 7.52
N ALA A 366 13.20 -11.95 7.62
CA ALA A 366 12.11 -11.90 6.65
C ALA A 366 12.60 -11.50 5.24
N HIS A 367 13.52 -10.53 5.15
CA HIS A 367 14.17 -10.14 3.90
C HIS A 367 14.97 -11.29 3.29
N ARG A 368 15.75 -12.03 4.10
CA ARG A 368 16.48 -13.21 3.61
C ARG A 368 15.55 -14.29 3.09
N ALA A 369 14.47 -14.60 3.80
CA ALA A 369 13.48 -15.57 3.36
C ALA A 369 12.83 -15.14 2.03
N LEU A 370 12.47 -13.87 1.89
CA LEU A 370 11.92 -13.32 0.65
C LEU A 370 12.93 -13.43 -0.50
N MET A 371 14.18 -13.01 -0.28
CA MET A 371 15.24 -13.11 -1.29
C MET A 371 15.47 -14.54 -1.76
N GLU A 372 15.46 -15.52 -0.86
CA GLU A 372 15.59 -16.93 -1.21
C GLU A 372 14.43 -17.42 -2.09
N VAL A 373 13.19 -17.09 -1.71
CA VAL A 373 12.00 -17.46 -2.50
C VAL A 373 12.01 -16.79 -3.86
N THR A 374 12.34 -15.50 -3.94
CA THR A 374 12.46 -14.77 -5.21
C THR A 374 13.55 -15.38 -6.09
N ARG A 375 14.70 -15.74 -5.53
CA ARG A 375 15.78 -16.40 -6.28
C ARG A 375 15.32 -17.75 -6.83
N CYS A 376 14.74 -18.60 -5.98
CA CYS A 376 14.23 -19.91 -6.38
C CYS A 376 13.15 -19.81 -7.47
N ASN A 377 12.24 -18.83 -7.35
CA ASN A 377 11.21 -18.57 -8.37
C ASN A 377 11.83 -18.10 -9.69
N THR A 378 12.79 -17.19 -9.63
CA THR A 378 13.53 -16.73 -10.82
C THR A 378 14.25 -17.90 -11.51
N GLU A 379 14.90 -18.78 -10.75
CA GLU A 379 15.53 -19.99 -11.30
C GLU A 379 14.52 -20.94 -11.95
N LEU A 380 13.35 -21.11 -11.34
CA LEU A 380 12.27 -21.95 -11.89
C LEU A 380 11.74 -21.36 -13.20
N LEU A 381 11.53 -20.04 -13.25
CA LEU A 381 11.12 -19.34 -14.47
C LEU A 381 12.16 -19.48 -15.58
N LEU A 382 13.45 -19.35 -15.27
CA LEU A 382 14.53 -19.57 -16.24
C LEU A 382 14.52 -21.01 -16.79
N ARG A 383 14.33 -22.01 -15.92
CA ARG A 383 14.18 -23.41 -16.33
C ARG A 383 12.95 -23.60 -17.22
N MET A 384 11.83 -22.95 -16.89
CA MET A 384 10.61 -23.01 -17.70
C MET A 384 10.79 -22.37 -19.07
N THR A 385 11.42 -21.20 -19.15
CA THR A 385 11.74 -20.53 -20.41
C THR A 385 12.64 -21.42 -21.28
N ASN A 386 13.69 -22.01 -20.72
CA ASN A 386 14.56 -22.94 -21.44
C ASN A 386 13.78 -24.15 -22.00
N LEU A 387 12.85 -24.71 -21.23
CA LEU A 387 12.01 -25.82 -21.70
C LEU A 387 11.03 -25.38 -22.81
N LEU A 388 10.49 -24.17 -22.72
CA LEU A 388 9.63 -23.59 -23.75
C LEU A 388 10.40 -23.35 -25.06
N ASP A 389 11.65 -22.89 -24.97
CA ASP A 389 12.51 -22.70 -26.14
C ASP A 389 12.88 -24.03 -26.79
N GLN A 390 13.23 -25.05 -25.99
CA GLN A 390 13.44 -26.42 -26.50
C GLN A 390 12.19 -26.99 -27.16
N LYS A 391 11.00 -26.78 -26.56
CA LYS A 391 9.73 -27.20 -27.15
C LYS A 391 9.48 -26.51 -28.49
N LYS A 392 9.64 -25.18 -28.57
CA LYS A 392 9.51 -24.42 -29.82
C LYS A 392 10.49 -24.90 -30.87
N GLU A 393 11.74 -25.19 -30.50
CA GLU A 393 12.73 -25.72 -31.43
C GLU A 393 12.32 -27.10 -31.98
N LEU A 394 11.82 -27.99 -31.12
CA LEU A 394 11.30 -29.29 -31.53
C LEU A 394 10.06 -29.18 -32.43
N GLU A 395 9.12 -28.29 -32.11
CA GLU A 395 7.95 -28.01 -32.94
C GLU A 395 8.38 -27.46 -34.32
N ASN A 396 9.35 -26.55 -34.35
CA ASN A 396 9.91 -26.04 -35.60
C ASN A 396 10.58 -27.15 -36.43
N LYS A 397 11.37 -28.03 -35.79
CA LYS A 397 11.98 -29.20 -36.45
C LYS A 397 10.91 -30.17 -36.97
N LEU A 398 9.84 -30.39 -36.22
CA LEU A 398 8.74 -31.27 -36.61
C LEU A 398 7.95 -30.67 -37.78
N ASN A 399 7.60 -29.39 -37.71
CA ASN A 399 6.94 -28.65 -38.78
C ASN A 399 7.80 -28.61 -40.06
N ALA A 400 9.11 -28.44 -39.93
CA ALA A 400 10.03 -28.49 -41.07
C ALA A 400 10.06 -29.89 -41.70
N ARG A 401 10.13 -30.96 -40.89
CA ARG A 401 10.05 -32.35 -41.38
C ARG A 401 8.70 -32.65 -42.03
N GLN A 402 7.61 -32.18 -41.45
CA GLN A 402 6.25 -32.38 -41.97
C GLN A 402 6.02 -31.61 -43.28
N LYS A 403 6.55 -30.38 -43.42
CA LYS A 403 6.57 -29.66 -44.70
C LYS A 403 7.42 -30.39 -45.75
N LYS A 404 8.55 -30.97 -45.36
CA LYS A 404 9.45 -31.73 -46.26
C LYS A 404 8.81 -33.04 -46.75
N MET A 405 8.18 -33.80 -45.86
CA MET A 405 7.49 -35.06 -46.21
C MET A 405 6.11 -34.82 -46.86
N GLY A 406 5.39 -33.79 -46.44
CA GLY A 406 4.04 -33.48 -46.94
C GLY A 406 4.00 -33.17 -48.43
N ARG A 407 5.05 -32.56 -48.99
CA ARG A 407 5.11 -32.26 -50.44
C ARG A 407 5.37 -33.48 -51.31
N GLN A 408 6.10 -34.50 -50.84
CA GLN A 408 6.45 -35.67 -51.65
C GLN A 408 5.35 -36.75 -51.68
N PHE A 409 4.46 -36.79 -50.69
CA PHE A 409 3.46 -37.86 -50.54
C PHE A 409 2.01 -37.45 -50.81
N GLN A 410 1.68 -36.16 -50.89
CA GLN A 410 0.27 -35.72 -50.95
C GLN A 410 -0.37 -35.86 -52.34
N ASP A 411 0.33 -35.65 -53.45
CA ASP A 411 -0.35 -35.57 -54.74
C ASP A 411 -0.44 -36.91 -55.49
N ASN A 412 0.65 -37.67 -55.57
CA ASN A 412 0.65 -38.94 -56.32
C ASN A 412 0.10 -40.12 -55.52
N ARG A 413 0.41 -40.21 -54.21
CA ARG A 413 -0.06 -41.31 -53.38
C ARG A 413 -1.56 -41.19 -53.08
N ARG A 414 -2.06 -39.98 -52.78
CA ARG A 414 -3.52 -39.80 -52.54
C ARG A 414 -4.36 -40.13 -53.76
N ARG A 415 -3.90 -39.84 -54.99
CA ARG A 415 -4.64 -40.22 -56.21
C ARG A 415 -4.63 -41.74 -56.42
N ALA A 416 -3.46 -42.37 -56.31
CA ALA A 416 -3.35 -43.83 -56.43
C ALA A 416 -4.16 -44.57 -55.35
N ASP A 417 -4.06 -44.12 -54.09
CA ASP A 417 -4.80 -44.68 -52.96
C ASP A 417 -6.32 -44.47 -53.15
N GLN A 418 -6.77 -43.32 -53.66
CA GLN A 418 -8.18 -43.06 -53.95
C GLN A 418 -8.72 -43.95 -55.09
N GLU A 419 -7.94 -44.15 -56.15
CA GLU A 419 -8.30 -45.05 -57.25
C GLU A 419 -8.34 -46.51 -56.78
N GLU A 420 -7.39 -46.92 -55.96
CA GLU A 420 -7.34 -48.27 -55.37
C GLU A 420 -8.50 -48.49 -54.38
N ILE A 421 -8.82 -47.51 -53.54
CA ILE A 421 -10.00 -47.53 -52.67
C ILE A 421 -11.27 -47.67 -53.52
N ARG A 422 -11.44 -46.87 -54.58
CA ARG A 422 -12.60 -46.98 -55.48
C ARG A 422 -12.69 -48.35 -56.14
N ARG A 423 -11.56 -48.92 -56.57
CA ARG A 423 -11.48 -50.26 -57.14
C ARG A 423 -11.88 -51.33 -56.12
N LEU A 424 -11.39 -51.23 -54.89
CA LEU A 424 -11.73 -52.15 -53.80
C LEU A 424 -13.20 -52.05 -53.42
N VAL A 425 -13.75 -50.84 -53.30
CA VAL A 425 -15.19 -50.61 -53.07
C VAL A 425 -16.03 -51.21 -54.20
N GLY A 426 -15.60 -51.06 -55.45
CA GLY A 426 -16.25 -51.70 -56.60
C GLY A 426 -16.26 -53.22 -56.48
N ARG A 427 -15.12 -53.84 -56.14
CA ARG A 427 -15.02 -55.29 -55.92
C ARG A 427 -15.93 -55.77 -54.78
N VAL A 428 -15.96 -55.06 -53.66
CA VAL A 428 -16.83 -55.41 -52.52
C VAL A 428 -18.30 -55.34 -52.92
N LYS A 429 -18.71 -54.33 -53.70
CA LYS A 429 -20.09 -54.25 -54.21
C LYS A 429 -20.43 -55.43 -55.12
N THR A 430 -19.55 -55.79 -56.05
CA THR A 430 -19.77 -56.94 -56.95
C THR A 430 -19.83 -58.24 -56.16
N GLN A 431 -18.93 -58.44 -55.19
CA GLN A 431 -18.95 -59.63 -54.32
C GLN A 431 -20.21 -59.68 -53.45
N SER A 432 -20.70 -58.55 -52.94
CA SER A 432 -21.97 -58.48 -52.21
C SER A 432 -23.15 -58.88 -53.08
N GLN A 433 -23.21 -58.37 -54.31
CA GLN A 433 -24.27 -58.72 -55.27
C GLN A 433 -24.23 -60.21 -55.64
N GLN A 434 -23.03 -60.77 -55.84
CA GLN A 434 -22.84 -62.20 -56.08
C GLN A 434 -23.27 -63.03 -54.86
N ALA A 435 -22.90 -62.62 -53.66
CA ALA A 435 -23.30 -63.29 -52.43
C ALA A 435 -24.83 -63.25 -52.22
N GLU A 436 -25.48 -62.13 -52.54
CA GLU A 436 -26.94 -62.01 -52.51
C GLU A 436 -27.63 -62.87 -53.59
N ALA A 437 -27.05 -62.96 -54.79
CA ALA A 437 -27.54 -63.83 -55.85
C ALA A 437 -27.45 -65.31 -55.45
N LEU A 438 -26.31 -65.73 -54.90
CA LEU A 438 -26.12 -67.08 -54.37
C LEU A 438 -27.05 -67.36 -53.19
N ARG A 439 -27.28 -66.40 -52.28
CA ARG A 439 -28.26 -66.53 -51.20
C ARG A 439 -29.69 -66.69 -51.73
N ARG A 440 -30.04 -65.99 -52.81
CA ARG A 440 -31.33 -66.15 -53.50
C ARG A 440 -31.44 -67.51 -54.17
N GLU A 441 -30.40 -67.97 -54.85
CA GLU A 441 -30.34 -69.30 -55.48
C GLU A 441 -30.43 -70.42 -54.43
N ILE A 442 -29.67 -70.33 -53.33
CA ILE A 442 -29.80 -71.25 -52.19
C ILE A 442 -31.21 -71.19 -51.60
N GLY A 443 -31.83 -70.01 -51.50
CA GLY A 443 -33.22 -69.87 -51.07
C GLY A 443 -34.23 -70.55 -52.00
N LEU A 444 -33.98 -70.52 -53.31
CA LEU A 444 -34.79 -71.21 -54.33
C LEU A 444 -34.57 -72.73 -54.29
N LEU A 445 -33.31 -73.17 -54.24
CA LEU A 445 -32.90 -74.58 -54.14
C LEU A 445 -33.31 -75.22 -52.81
N SER A 446 -33.42 -74.44 -51.73
CA SER A 446 -33.89 -74.92 -50.42
C SER A 446 -35.42 -75.02 -50.34
N ARG A 447 -36.17 -74.34 -51.23
CA ARG A 447 -37.64 -74.41 -51.29
C ARG A 447 -38.16 -75.41 -52.31
N GLN A 448 -37.34 -75.81 -53.29
CA GLN A 448 -37.65 -76.88 -54.24
C GLN A 448 -36.71 -78.07 -54.00
N GLY A 449 -37.21 -79.10 -53.32
CA GLY A 449 -36.50 -80.37 -53.21
C GLY A 449 -36.26 -80.98 -54.58
N GLY A 450 -34.99 -81.06 -54.96
CA GLY A 450 -34.45 -81.97 -55.97
C GLY A 450 -34.65 -81.55 -57.44
N GLN A 451 -33.62 -80.94 -58.02
CA GLN A 451 -33.04 -81.34 -59.32
C GLN A 451 -31.71 -80.61 -59.57
N VAL A 452 -30.64 -81.40 -59.72
CA VAL A 452 -29.28 -80.95 -60.04
C VAL A 452 -29.13 -80.92 -61.57
N LEU A 453 -28.64 -79.80 -62.10
CA LEU A 453 -28.05 -79.71 -63.44
C LEU A 453 -26.64 -79.08 -63.31
N PRO A 454 -25.58 -79.71 -63.84
CA PRO A 454 -24.26 -79.08 -64.01
C PRO A 454 -24.01 -78.68 -65.48
N PRO A 455 -22.92 -77.95 -65.84
CA PRO A 455 -22.16 -76.91 -65.13
C PRO A 455 -21.86 -75.67 -66.01
N GLY A 456 -21.59 -74.50 -65.41
CA GLY A 456 -21.09 -73.29 -66.09
C GLY A 456 -19.68 -72.90 -65.63
N ARG A 457 -18.65 -73.31 -66.37
CA ARG A 457 -17.22 -73.03 -66.14
C ARG A 457 -16.94 -71.52 -66.24
N ALA A 458 -16.23 -70.94 -65.26
CA ALA A 458 -15.49 -69.68 -65.45
C ALA A 458 -14.15 -69.70 -64.69
N PRO A 459 -13.10 -69.04 -65.22
CA PRO A 459 -11.70 -69.45 -65.03
C PRO A 459 -11.07 -68.92 -63.73
N LEU A 460 -10.20 -69.73 -63.12
CA LEU A 460 -9.31 -69.31 -62.04
C LEU A 460 -8.17 -68.42 -62.60
N PRO A 461 -7.78 -67.33 -61.92
CA PRO A 461 -6.60 -66.55 -62.28
C PRO A 461 -5.29 -67.26 -61.87
N PRO A 462 -4.15 -66.96 -62.52
CA PRO A 462 -2.89 -67.65 -62.29
C PRO A 462 -2.24 -67.28 -60.96
N LEU A 463 -1.70 -68.28 -60.26
CA LEU A 463 -0.78 -68.12 -59.14
C LEU A 463 0.58 -67.64 -59.65
N ALA A 464 1.12 -66.58 -59.03
CA ALA A 464 2.53 -66.18 -59.20
C ALA A 464 3.38 -66.74 -58.04
N PRO A 465 4.69 -66.99 -58.27
CA PRO A 465 5.50 -67.90 -57.45
C PRO A 465 6.17 -67.22 -56.25
N LEU A 466 6.38 -67.98 -55.18
CA LEU A 466 7.38 -67.70 -54.15
C LEU A 466 8.80 -67.79 -54.73
N PRO A 467 9.75 -66.99 -54.18
CA PRO A 467 11.08 -67.50 -53.88
C PRO A 467 11.49 -67.26 -52.42
N THR A 468 11.65 -68.40 -51.74
CA THR A 468 12.72 -68.86 -50.84
C THR A 468 13.59 -67.88 -50.02
N LEU A 469 13.65 -68.20 -48.73
CA LEU A 469 14.67 -67.86 -47.75
C LEU A 469 16.11 -68.09 -48.25
N ARG A 470 17.03 -67.21 -47.80
CA ARG A 470 18.42 -67.58 -47.46
C ARG A 470 18.64 -67.34 -45.97
N GLY A 471 18.96 -68.42 -45.25
CA GLY A 471 19.36 -68.41 -43.83
C GLY A 471 20.79 -67.89 -43.63
N HIS A 472 21.01 -67.18 -42.51
CA HIS A 472 21.79 -67.60 -41.33
C HIS A 472 23.29 -67.23 -41.45
N THR A 473 23.89 -66.54 -40.49
CA THR A 473 24.17 -67.10 -39.16
C THR A 473 24.42 -66.03 -38.07
N HIS A 474 24.24 -66.51 -36.84
CA HIS A 474 24.29 -65.83 -35.55
C HIS A 474 25.70 -65.41 -35.09
N THR A 475 25.77 -64.39 -34.22
CA THR A 475 26.39 -64.58 -32.90
C THR A 475 25.78 -63.64 -31.85
N ARG A 476 25.46 -64.23 -30.70
CA ARG A 476 24.87 -63.71 -29.45
C ARG A 476 26.02 -63.24 -28.54
N LEU A 477 25.93 -62.15 -27.76
CA LEU A 477 25.67 -62.07 -26.29
C LEU A 477 26.54 -60.89 -25.76
N LEU A 478 26.18 -59.94 -24.88
CA LEU A 478 25.57 -59.97 -23.54
C LEU A 478 25.08 -58.56 -23.07
N SER A 479 23.94 -58.57 -22.37
CA SER A 479 23.60 -57.86 -21.10
C SER A 479 24.17 -56.47 -20.75
N ARG A 480 23.27 -55.49 -20.51
CA ARG A 480 23.02 -54.95 -19.14
C ARG A 480 21.72 -54.13 -19.05
N GLN A 481 20.92 -54.42 -18.03
CA GLN A 481 19.73 -53.69 -17.60
C GLN A 481 20.07 -52.33 -16.96
N GLY A 482 19.15 -51.37 -17.06
CA GLY A 482 19.14 -50.14 -16.30
C GLY A 482 17.87 -49.33 -16.58
N GLY A 483 16.78 -49.66 -15.88
CA GLY A 483 15.58 -48.83 -15.82
C GLY A 483 15.75 -47.74 -14.77
N CYS A 484 15.21 -46.54 -15.03
CA CYS A 484 15.02 -45.52 -14.01
C CYS A 484 13.53 -45.19 -13.89
N ILE A 485 13.07 -45.37 -12.65
CA ILE A 485 11.72 -45.21 -12.13
C ILE A 485 11.52 -43.73 -11.77
N LEU A 486 10.31 -43.22 -11.98
CA LEU A 486 9.84 -41.89 -11.57
C LEU A 486 10.02 -41.66 -10.05
N PRO A 487 10.38 -40.46 -9.57
CA PRO A 487 10.33 -40.16 -8.15
C PRO A 487 8.87 -39.89 -7.68
N PRO A 488 8.53 -40.22 -6.42
CA PRO A 488 7.21 -39.96 -5.86
C PRO A 488 7.06 -38.48 -5.48
N GLY A 489 5.83 -37.97 -5.57
CA GLY A 489 5.47 -36.61 -5.13
C GLY A 489 5.53 -36.43 -3.61
N PRO A 490 5.53 -35.18 -3.12
CA PRO A 490 5.58 -34.90 -1.68
C PRO A 490 4.26 -35.28 -0.97
N PRO A 491 4.31 -35.69 0.32
CA PRO A 491 3.14 -36.12 1.07
C PRO A 491 2.28 -34.94 1.56
N PRO A 492 1.00 -35.19 1.92
CA PRO A 492 0.11 -34.18 2.47
C PRO A 492 0.46 -33.84 3.93
N LEU A 493 0.23 -32.57 4.30
CA LEU A 493 0.37 -32.05 5.66
C LEU A 493 -0.73 -32.63 6.57
N THR A 494 -0.33 -33.18 7.72
CA THR A 494 -1.19 -33.44 8.89
C THR A 494 -0.68 -32.67 10.11
N PRO A 495 -1.58 -32.33 11.06
CA PRO A 495 -1.38 -31.25 12.02
C PRO A 495 -0.55 -31.69 13.24
N LEU A 496 0.35 -30.82 13.70
CA LEU A 496 1.15 -31.01 14.91
C LEU A 496 0.40 -30.49 16.14
N SER A 497 0.19 -31.40 17.08
CA SER A 497 -0.31 -31.16 18.43
C SER A 497 0.72 -30.46 19.33
N ALA A 498 0.19 -29.59 20.18
CA ALA A 498 0.66 -29.11 21.48
C ALA A 498 2.04 -29.57 22.00
N THR A 499 2.89 -28.59 22.30
CA THR A 499 4.02 -28.71 23.25
C THR A 499 3.60 -28.33 24.68
N PRO A 500 4.28 -28.89 25.70
CA PRO A 500 3.87 -28.82 27.10
C PRO A 500 4.40 -27.58 27.83
N THR A 501 3.63 -27.16 28.83
CA THR A 501 3.92 -26.14 29.85
C THR A 501 5.14 -26.53 30.70
N PRO A 502 6.03 -25.60 31.07
CA PRO A 502 7.01 -25.84 32.12
C PRO A 502 6.38 -25.60 33.50
N ALA A 503 6.52 -26.59 34.38
CA ALA A 503 6.14 -26.52 35.77
C ALA A 503 7.13 -25.67 36.56
N ASN A 504 6.59 -24.71 37.33
CA ASN A 504 7.26 -24.08 38.46
C ASN A 504 7.64 -25.14 39.50
N LYS A 505 8.90 -25.08 39.95
CA LYS A 505 9.31 -25.47 41.30
C LYS A 505 10.24 -24.38 41.83
N ASP A 506 9.85 -23.92 43.02
CA ASP A 506 10.48 -23.00 43.97
C ASP A 506 10.41 -21.49 43.67
#